data_AF-A0A1I7PI64-F1
#
_entry.id   AF-A0A1I7PI64-F1
#
_cell.length_a   1.000
_cell.length_b   1.000
_cell.length_c   1.000
_cell.angle_alpha   90.00
_cell.angle_beta   90.00
_cell.angle_gamma   90.00
#
_symmetry.space_group_name_H-M   'P 1'
#
loop_
_entity.id
_entity.type
_entity.pdbx_description
1 polymer ?
#
loop_
_entity_poly.entity_id
_entity_poly.type
_entity_poly.pdbx_seq_one_letter_code
_entity_poly.pdbx_strand_id
1 'polypeptide(L)'
;MKPELRHALERRRPEIRARWEALLRLEKAPTALARPDTLVYLFDHTLAEVLSPEPGRGARPERVGERPECRSEGNPFRYYFAALEQSLLEALIWAQSEDPALTPTDKVASVGELCQQLRRVARREIGLFDRLCPAMPAEVPEV
;
A
#
# COMPACT_ATOMS: atom_id res chain seq x y z
N MET A 1 4.72 7.02 13.34
CA MET A 1 5.59 7.79 12.42
C MET A 1 5.59 9.23 12.83
N LYS A 2 6.79 9.84 12.86
CA LYS A 2 6.97 11.27 13.18
C LYS A 2 6.05 12.15 12.29
N PRO A 3 5.37 13.17 12.85
CA PRO A 3 4.45 14.02 12.09
C PRO A 3 5.09 14.69 10.86
N GLU A 4 6.36 15.04 10.94
CA GLU A 4 7.12 15.74 9.90
C GLU A 4 7.29 14.87 8.65
N LEU A 5 7.62 13.59 8.85
CA LEU A 5 7.73 12.60 7.77
C LEU A 5 6.37 12.35 7.10
N ARG A 6 5.30 12.27 7.90
CA ARG A 6 3.94 12.14 7.37
C ARG A 6 3.55 13.35 6.52
N HIS A 7 3.84 14.56 7.00
CA HIS A 7 3.59 15.79 6.24
C HIS A 7 4.44 15.85 4.96
N ALA A 8 5.70 15.40 5.01
CA ALA A 8 6.56 15.30 3.84
C ALA A 8 5.98 14.33 2.80
N LEU A 9 5.49 13.16 3.21
CA LEU A 9 4.80 12.21 2.32
C LEU A 9 3.52 12.80 1.71
N GLU A 10 2.72 13.52 2.50
CA GLU A 10 1.52 14.22 2.01
C GLU A 10 1.85 15.26 0.94
N ARG A 11 2.92 16.05 1.13
CA ARG A 11 3.38 17.01 0.10
C ARG A 11 3.84 16.33 -1.18
N ARG A 12 4.37 15.11 -1.07
CA ARG A 12 4.81 14.27 -2.19
C ARG A 12 3.70 13.42 -2.78
N ARG A 13 2.44 13.60 -2.37
CA ARG A 13 1.28 12.87 -2.90
C ARG A 13 1.23 12.78 -4.43
N PRO A 14 1.45 13.86 -5.21
CA PRO A 14 1.46 13.78 -6.68
C PRO A 14 2.57 12.86 -7.22
N GLU A 15 3.75 12.89 -6.60
CA GLU A 15 4.91 12.08 -6.98
C GLU A 15 4.67 10.59 -6.68
N ILE A 16 4.15 10.31 -5.47
CA ILE A 16 3.77 8.95 -5.05
C ILE A 16 2.74 8.39 -6.03
N ARG A 17 1.71 9.17 -6.39
CA ARG A 17 0.68 8.76 -7.35
C ARG A 17 1.27 8.46 -8.72
N ALA A 18 2.07 9.37 -9.28
CA ALA A 18 2.69 9.18 -10.58
C ALA A 18 3.57 7.92 -10.61
N ARG A 19 4.34 7.69 -9.55
CA ARG A 19 5.18 6.50 -9.41
C ARG A 19 4.37 5.21 -9.28
N TRP A 20 3.33 5.24 -8.44
CA TRP A 20 2.40 4.12 -8.27
C TRP A 20 1.72 3.74 -9.61
N GLU A 21 1.22 4.72 -10.36
CA GLU A 21 0.61 4.44 -11.67
C GLU A 21 1.62 3.86 -12.66
N ALA A 22 2.86 4.36 -12.67
CA ALA A 22 3.91 3.85 -13.54
C ALA A 22 4.22 2.37 -13.23
N LEU A 23 4.31 2.01 -11.94
CA LEU A 23 4.51 0.62 -11.50
C LEU A 23 3.35 -0.28 -11.93
N LEU A 24 2.10 0.16 -11.74
CA LEU A 24 0.94 -0.61 -12.17
C LEU A 24 0.88 -0.83 -13.69
N ARG A 25 1.28 0.16 -14.48
CA ARG A 25 1.34 0.03 -15.95
C ARG A 25 2.40 -0.97 -16.40
N LEU A 26 3.49 -1.13 -15.64
CA LEU A 26 4.55 -2.11 -15.94
C LEU A 26 4.10 -3.55 -15.65
N GLU A 27 3.34 -3.78 -14.58
CA GLU A 27 2.88 -5.11 -14.18
C GLU A 27 1.86 -5.75 -15.16
N LYS A 28 1.26 -4.95 -16.06
CA LYS A 28 0.25 -5.40 -17.06
C LYS A 28 -0.82 -6.31 -16.43
N ALA A 29 -1.49 -5.80 -15.40
CA ALA A 29 -2.44 -6.60 -14.64
C ALA A 29 -3.51 -7.25 -15.55
N PRO A 30 -3.87 -8.54 -15.31
CA PRO A 30 -4.61 -9.35 -16.25
C PRO A 30 -6.11 -9.02 -16.31
N THR A 31 -6.62 -8.16 -15.43
CA THR A 31 -8.06 -7.84 -15.33
C THR A 31 -8.32 -6.35 -15.58
N ALA A 32 -9.48 -6.03 -16.17
CA ALA A 32 -9.89 -4.64 -16.40
C ALA A 32 -10.01 -3.82 -15.11
N LEU A 33 -10.38 -4.48 -14.00
CA LEU A 33 -10.44 -3.87 -12.67
C LEU A 33 -9.06 -3.53 -12.11
N ALA A 34 -8.00 -4.16 -12.61
CA ALA A 34 -6.63 -3.90 -12.18
C ALA A 34 -5.93 -2.82 -13.02
N ARG A 35 -6.65 -2.18 -13.95
CA ARG A 35 -6.10 -1.07 -14.74
C ARG A 35 -5.88 0.17 -13.86
N PRO A 36 -4.76 0.90 -14.04
CA PRO A 36 -4.48 2.12 -13.29
C PRO A 36 -5.62 3.14 -13.38
N ASP A 37 -6.20 3.31 -14.57
CA ASP A 37 -7.28 4.28 -14.83
C ASP A 37 -8.55 3.99 -14.00
N THR A 38 -8.77 2.73 -13.62
CA THR A 38 -9.87 2.30 -12.74
C THR A 38 -9.50 2.50 -11.27
N LEU A 39 -8.28 2.11 -10.90
CA LEU A 39 -7.83 2.08 -9.50
C LEU A 39 -7.48 3.47 -8.96
N VAL A 40 -7.23 4.44 -9.83
CA VAL A 40 -6.82 5.79 -9.45
C VAL A 40 -7.86 6.50 -8.57
N TYR A 41 -9.13 6.16 -8.72
CA TYR A 41 -10.21 6.72 -7.89
C TYR A 41 -10.14 6.28 -6.43
N LEU A 42 -9.48 5.15 -6.14
CA LEU A 42 -9.26 4.65 -4.78
C LEU A 42 -7.99 5.23 -4.15
N PHE A 43 -7.07 5.74 -4.98
CA PHE A 43 -5.72 6.11 -4.57
C PHE A 43 -5.73 7.15 -3.45
N ASP A 44 -6.41 8.28 -3.66
CA ASP A 44 -6.33 9.41 -2.73
C ASP A 44 -6.90 9.07 -1.36
N HIS A 45 -8.01 8.33 -1.32
CA HIS A 45 -8.62 7.83 -0.09
C HIS A 45 -7.71 6.81 0.60
N THR A 46 -7.19 5.83 -0.14
CA THR A 46 -6.27 4.82 0.40
C THR A 46 -5.04 5.49 1.02
N LEU A 47 -4.42 6.42 0.29
CA LEU A 47 -3.22 7.10 0.74
C LEU A 47 -3.49 7.91 2.02
N ALA A 48 -4.61 8.64 2.07
CA ALA A 48 -4.99 9.37 3.27
C ALA A 48 -5.20 8.45 4.48
N GLU A 49 -5.77 7.26 4.26
CA GLU A 49 -5.97 6.30 5.34
C GLU A 49 -4.66 5.65 5.82
N VAL A 50 -3.77 5.30 4.89
CA VAL A 50 -2.44 4.79 5.20
C VAL A 50 -1.65 5.83 5.99
N LEU A 51 -1.72 7.10 5.59
CA LEU A 51 -1.04 8.21 6.25
C LEU A 51 -1.83 8.78 7.44
N SER A 52 -2.95 8.19 7.84
CA SER A 52 -3.72 8.65 9.01
C SER A 52 -3.04 8.24 10.32
N PRO A 53 -2.98 9.07 11.36
CA PRO A 53 -2.42 8.68 12.64
C PRO A 53 -3.30 7.59 13.26
N GLU A 54 -2.71 6.48 13.73
CA GLU A 54 -3.48 5.50 14.49
C GLU A 54 -3.91 6.12 15.84
N PRO A 55 -5.21 6.14 16.16
CA PRO A 55 -5.64 6.50 17.50
C PRO A 55 -5.35 5.36 18.47
N GLY A 56 -4.58 5.63 19.52
CA GLY A 56 -4.64 4.85 20.77
C GLY A 56 -3.75 3.60 20.90
N ARG A 57 -2.84 3.30 19.97
CA ARG A 57 -1.83 2.25 20.20
C ARG A 57 -0.52 2.84 20.73
N GLY A 58 -0.32 2.68 22.04
CA GLY A 58 0.98 2.87 22.67
C GLY A 58 2.05 2.06 21.95
N ALA A 59 3.25 2.63 21.87
CA ALA A 59 4.43 2.21 21.10
C ALA A 59 4.93 0.79 21.40
N ARG A 60 4.13 -0.23 21.13
CA ARG A 60 4.63 -1.59 20.99
C ARG A 60 4.95 -1.78 19.51
N PRO A 61 6.21 -2.06 19.14
CA PRO A 61 6.53 -2.49 17.79
C PRO A 61 5.84 -3.83 17.56
N GLU A 62 4.61 -3.79 17.07
CA GLU A 62 4.00 -4.96 16.46
C GLU A 62 4.90 -5.32 15.28
N ARG A 63 5.37 -6.56 15.27
CA ARG A 63 6.18 -7.06 14.15
C ARG A 63 5.43 -6.72 12.87
N VAL A 64 6.14 -6.17 11.88
CA VAL A 64 5.54 -5.88 10.57
C VAL A 64 4.99 -7.20 10.04
N GLY A 65 3.68 -7.41 10.18
CA GLY A 65 3.05 -8.69 9.86
C GLY A 65 3.20 -8.98 8.37
N GLU A 66 3.07 -10.24 7.97
CA GLU A 66 3.28 -10.67 6.59
C GLU A 66 2.44 -9.89 5.57
N ARG A 67 2.95 -9.79 4.34
CA ARG A 67 2.21 -9.17 3.24
C ARG A 67 0.89 -9.93 3.06
N PRO A 68 -0.25 -9.25 2.92
CA PRO A 68 -1.51 -9.93 2.67
C PRO A 68 -1.45 -10.71 1.36
N GLU A 69 -1.92 -11.94 1.40
CA GLU A 69 -2.10 -12.78 0.23
C GLU A 69 -3.51 -12.56 -0.34
N CYS A 70 -3.62 -12.54 -1.67
CA CYS A 70 -4.90 -12.55 -2.37
C CYS A 70 -5.30 -13.99 -2.62
N ARG A 71 -6.56 -14.36 -2.33
CA ARG A 71 -7.05 -15.71 -2.60
C ARG A 71 -7.28 -15.99 -4.08
N SER A 72 -7.56 -14.94 -4.86
CA SER A 72 -7.78 -15.04 -6.30
C SER A 72 -6.67 -14.34 -7.08
N GLU A 73 -6.24 -14.96 -8.19
CA GLU A 73 -5.27 -14.35 -9.11
C GLU A 73 -5.82 -13.10 -9.79
N GLY A 74 -7.15 -13.01 -9.91
CA GLY A 74 -7.86 -11.87 -10.49
C GLY A 74 -8.08 -10.68 -9.56
N ASN A 75 -7.70 -10.76 -8.28
CA ASN A 75 -7.92 -9.66 -7.34
C ASN A 75 -7.08 -8.44 -7.76
N PRO A 76 -7.70 -7.30 -8.13
CA PRO A 76 -6.97 -6.14 -8.61
C PRO A 76 -6.04 -5.54 -7.54
N PHE A 77 -6.34 -5.80 -6.26
CA PHE A 77 -5.57 -5.28 -5.14
C PHE A 77 -4.18 -5.91 -4.98
N ARG A 78 -3.94 -7.08 -5.61
CA ARG A 78 -2.63 -7.75 -5.60
C ARG A 78 -1.53 -6.82 -6.09
N TYR A 79 -1.72 -6.23 -7.26
CA TYR A 79 -0.74 -5.31 -7.87
C TYR A 79 -0.86 -3.91 -7.28
N TYR A 80 -2.08 -3.47 -6.94
CA TYR A 80 -2.36 -2.16 -6.36
C TYR A 80 -1.51 -1.88 -5.12
N PHE A 81 -1.58 -2.75 -4.10
CA PHE A 81 -0.88 -2.53 -2.85
C PHE A 81 0.62 -2.80 -2.94
N ALA A 82 1.05 -3.69 -3.84
CA ALA A 82 2.48 -3.89 -4.12
C ALA A 82 3.11 -2.63 -4.73
N ALA A 83 2.47 -2.04 -5.76
CA ALA A 83 2.92 -0.78 -6.35
C ALA A 83 2.87 0.37 -5.33
N LEU A 84 1.84 0.40 -4.48
CA LEU A 84 1.70 1.44 -3.47
C LEU A 84 2.79 1.33 -2.40
N GLU A 85 3.09 0.13 -1.90
CA GLU A 85 4.18 -0.12 -0.94
C GLU A 85 5.50 0.41 -1.49
N GLN A 86 5.83 0.05 -2.74
CA GLN A 86 7.05 0.47 -3.38
C GLN A 86 7.12 2.01 -3.53
N SER A 87 6.07 2.63 -4.06
CA SER A 87 6.05 4.10 -4.24
C SER A 87 6.15 4.88 -2.92
N LEU A 88 5.52 4.36 -1.85
CA LEU A 88 5.58 4.93 -0.51
C LEU A 88 6.95 4.79 0.12
N LEU A 89 7.59 3.64 -0.02
CA LEU A 89 8.94 3.41 0.49
C LEU A 89 9.96 4.30 -0.22
N GLU A 90 9.87 4.43 -1.55
CA GLU A 90 10.71 5.36 -2.31
C GLU A 90 10.54 6.81 -1.82
N ALA A 91 9.30 7.28 -1.67
CA ALA A 91 9.02 8.63 -1.17
C ALA A 91 9.47 8.84 0.29
N LEU A 92 9.35 7.82 1.14
CA LEU A 92 9.82 7.88 2.53
C LEU A 92 11.34 7.99 2.58
N ILE A 93 12.07 7.23 1.76
CA ILE A 93 13.53 7.32 1.67
C ILE A 93 13.96 8.74 1.28
N TRP A 94 13.28 9.34 0.31
CA TRP A 94 13.53 10.75 -0.06
C TRP A 94 13.27 11.70 1.12
N ALA A 95 12.12 11.58 1.77
CA ALA A 95 11.78 12.41 2.93
C ALA A 95 12.80 12.25 4.09
N GLN A 96 13.28 11.03 4.34
CA GLN A 96 14.30 10.75 5.35
C GLN A 96 15.69 11.30 4.98
N SER A 97 15.98 11.46 3.69
CA SER A 97 17.25 12.02 3.22
C SER A 97 17.32 13.54 3.36
N GLU A 98 16.16 14.21 3.34
CA GLU A 98 16.01 15.65 3.48
C GLU A 98 16.07 16.12 4.95
N ASP A 99 15.89 15.20 5.90
CA ASP A 99 15.95 15.49 7.33
C ASP A 99 17.22 14.92 7.99
N PRO A 100 18.26 15.76 8.19
CA PRO A 100 19.50 15.33 8.82
C PRO A 100 19.37 15.04 10.32
N ALA A 101 18.28 15.44 10.97
CA ALA A 101 18.04 15.20 12.40
C ALA A 101 17.50 13.79 12.69
N LEU A 102 17.11 13.03 11.65
CA LEU A 102 16.64 11.66 11.82
C LEU A 102 17.77 10.69 12.15
N THR A 103 17.65 10.05 13.31
CA THR A 103 18.54 8.96 13.69
C THR A 103 18.29 7.71 12.81
N PRO A 104 19.26 6.80 12.65
CA PRO A 104 19.03 5.53 11.96
C PRO A 104 17.85 4.73 12.54
N THR A 105 17.68 4.78 13.86
CA THR A 105 16.55 4.15 14.55
C THR A 105 15.21 4.76 14.14
N ASP A 106 15.12 6.10 14.03
CA ASP A 106 13.91 6.77 13.54
C ASP A 106 13.56 6.39 12.09
N LYS A 107 14.59 6.23 11.24
CA LYS A 107 14.42 5.83 9.85
C LYS A 107 13.86 4.40 9.74
N VAL A 108 14.39 3.47 10.53
CA VAL A 108 13.88 2.08 10.57
C VAL A 108 12.47 2.03 11.17
N ALA A 109 12.22 2.76 12.25
CA ALA A 109 10.91 2.80 12.90
C ALA A 109 9.83 3.33 11.95
N SER A 110 10.11 4.42 11.23
CA SER A 110 9.15 4.99 10.27
C SER A 110 8.84 4.07 9.09
N VAL A 111 9.82 3.30 8.59
CA VAL A 111 9.57 2.25 7.58
C VAL A 111 8.65 1.17 8.15
N GLY A 112 8.93 0.68 9.36
CA GLY A 112 8.13 -0.36 10.01
C GLY A 112 6.67 0.08 10.21
N GLU A 113 6.47 1.29 10.70
CA GLU A 113 5.14 1.87 10.90
C GLU A 113 4.40 2.07 9.57
N LEU A 114 5.05 2.61 8.53
CA LEU A 114 4.43 2.82 7.22
C LEU A 114 3.97 1.49 6.59
N CYS A 115 4.84 0.47 6.63
CA CYS A 115 4.51 -0.88 6.17
C CYS A 115 3.35 -1.48 6.97
N GLN A 116 3.32 -1.29 8.29
CA GLN A 116 2.23 -1.78 9.13
C GLN A 116 0.89 -1.13 8.76
N GLN A 117 0.87 0.19 8.61
CA GLN A 117 -0.34 0.94 8.24
C GLN A 117 -0.85 0.51 6.86
N LEU A 118 0.05 0.41 5.88
CA LEU A 118 -0.30 -0.08 4.55
C LEU A 118 -0.86 -1.50 4.59
N ARG A 119 -0.20 -2.43 5.28
CA ARG A 119 -0.65 -3.83 5.35
C ARG A 119 -1.99 -3.97 6.07
N ARG A 120 -2.30 -3.11 7.04
CA ARG A 120 -3.61 -3.07 7.69
C ARG A 120 -4.71 -2.73 6.68
N VAL A 121 -4.52 -1.66 5.90
CA VAL A 121 -5.47 -1.24 4.85
C VAL A 121 -5.58 -2.34 3.79
N ALA A 122 -4.45 -2.84 3.30
CA ALA A 122 -4.40 -3.88 2.28
C ALA A 122 -5.13 -5.17 2.69
N ARG A 123 -4.92 -5.67 3.93
CA ARG A 123 -5.64 -6.85 4.44
C ARG A 123 -7.15 -6.65 4.44
N ARG A 124 -7.62 -5.46 4.85
CA ARG A 124 -9.05 -5.17 4.88
C ARG A 124 -9.64 -5.14 3.47
N GLU A 125 -9.02 -4.40 2.56
CA GLU A 125 -9.54 -4.24 1.19
C GLU A 125 -9.48 -5.54 0.39
N ILE A 126 -8.35 -6.28 0.46
CA ILE A 126 -8.22 -7.59 -0.18
C ILE A 126 -9.27 -8.55 0.37
N GLY A 127 -9.40 -8.64 1.70
CA GLY A 127 -10.37 -9.53 2.34
C GLY A 127 -11.84 -9.15 2.06
N LEU A 128 -12.14 -7.86 1.87
CA LEU A 128 -13.47 -7.42 1.44
C LEU A 128 -13.73 -7.86 -0.01
N PHE A 129 -12.79 -7.62 -0.92
CA PHE A 129 -12.94 -8.01 -2.32
C PHE A 129 -13.05 -9.52 -2.49
N ASP A 130 -12.19 -10.30 -1.83
CA ASP A 130 -12.22 -11.77 -1.88
C ASP A 130 -13.51 -12.37 -1.30
N ARG A 131 -14.25 -11.65 -0.44
CA ARG A 131 -15.59 -12.07 0.02
C ARG A 131 -16.69 -11.73 -0.98
N LEU A 132 -16.55 -10.62 -1.69
CA LEU A 132 -17.53 -10.15 -2.68
C LEU A 132 -17.41 -10.89 -4.01
N CYS A 133 -16.19 -11.30 -4.36
CA CYS A 133 -15.90 -12.11 -5.51
C CYS A 133 -15.79 -13.57 -5.04
N PRO A 134 -16.89 -14.37 -5.09
CA PRO A 134 -16.72 -15.81 -4.93
C PRO A 134 -15.73 -16.23 -6.01
N ALA A 135 -14.62 -16.86 -5.62
CA ALA A 135 -13.69 -17.42 -6.58
C ALA A 135 -14.52 -18.22 -7.58
N MET A 136 -14.62 -17.74 -8.82
CA MET A 136 -15.19 -18.53 -9.89
C MET A 136 -14.38 -19.83 -9.87
N PRO A 137 -15.02 -21.00 -9.65
CA PRO A 137 -14.27 -22.25 -9.65
C PRO A 137 -13.49 -22.28 -10.97
N ALA A 138 -12.18 -22.49 -10.87
CA ALA A 138 -11.35 -22.78 -12.03
C ALA A 138 -12.10 -23.85 -12.83
N GLU A 139 -12.35 -23.57 -14.12
CA GLU A 139 -13.14 -24.41 -15.02
C GLU A 139 -12.91 -25.89 -14.70
N VAL A 140 -13.97 -26.60 -14.32
CA VAL A 140 -13.93 -28.05 -14.21
C VAL A 140 -13.55 -28.54 -15.61
N PRO A 141 -12.42 -29.23 -15.81
CA PRO A 141 -12.11 -29.78 -17.12
C PRO A 141 -13.21 -30.79 -17.44
N GLU A 142 -13.96 -30.56 -18.52
CA GLU A 142 -14.82 -31.57 -19.10
C GLU A 142 -13.96 -32.79 -19.47
N VAL A 143 -14.23 -33.92 -18.82
CA VAL A 143 -13.79 -35.25 -19.24
C VAL A 143 -15.01 -36.16 -19.23
#